data_AF-A0A975FUY2-F1
#
_entry.id   AF-A0A975FUY2-F1
#
_cell.length_a   1.000
_cell.length_b   1.000
_cell.length_c   1.000
_cell.angle_alpha   90.00
_cell.angle_beta   90.00
_cell.angle_gamma   90.00
#
_symmetry.space_group_name_H-M   'P 1'
#
loop_
_entity.id
_entity.type
_entity.pdbx_description
1 polymer ?
#
loop_
_entity_poly.entity_id
_entity_poly.type
_entity_poly.pdbx_seq_one_letter_code
_entity_poly.pdbx_strand_id
1 'polypeptide(L)'
;MKSKKEHRRKKSYQKVTLETKLLVVDQIVNGQLSRKVASKKYDVPRTTISYWLRIYSTLAQQKIGMSKNQEIKKLKEKIEELEFVKDFQQDIIADMELITGMDMAKKSLPKTLAKEIERKKKDRIKENGSMDVLGSLNKPSTNDLKPNKNNK
;
A
#
# COMPACT_ATOMS: atom_id res chain seq x y z
N MET A 1 53.85 -10.03 28.74
CA MET A 1 54.37 -8.66 28.52
C MET A 1 53.20 -7.72 28.29
N LYS A 2 53.04 -6.66 29.10
CA LYS A 2 51.95 -5.68 28.95
C LYS A 2 52.32 -4.72 27.80
N SER A 3 51.51 -4.67 26.74
CA SER A 3 51.72 -3.75 25.63
C SER A 3 51.56 -2.29 26.11
N LYS A 4 52.61 -1.49 25.94
CA LYS A 4 52.58 -0.04 26.21
C LYS A 4 51.61 0.61 25.23
N LYS A 5 50.49 1.14 25.73
CA LYS A 5 49.59 1.98 24.93
C LYS A 5 50.33 3.27 24.59
N GLU A 6 50.60 3.51 23.31
CA GLU A 6 51.17 4.77 22.86
C GLU A 6 50.31 5.96 23.32
N HIS A 7 50.95 6.99 23.86
CA HIS A 7 50.28 8.23 24.21
C HIS A 7 49.81 8.93 22.93
N ARG A 8 48.53 8.73 22.59
CA ARG A 8 47.86 9.52 21.54
C ARG A 8 48.00 11.00 21.88
N ARG A 9 48.64 11.77 20.99
CA ARG A 9 48.69 13.24 21.11
C ARG A 9 47.26 13.78 21.14
N LYS A 10 46.98 14.69 22.07
CA LYS A 10 45.70 15.39 22.13
C LYS A 10 45.54 16.19 20.85
N LYS A 11 44.47 15.93 20.08
CA LYS A 11 44.13 16.74 18.91
C LYS A 11 43.85 18.17 19.38
N SER A 12 44.40 19.16 18.67
CA SER A 12 44.08 20.57 18.92
C SER A 12 42.60 20.83 18.66
N TYR A 13 42.00 21.73 19.44
CA TYR A 13 40.60 22.07 19.28
C TYR A 13 40.35 22.74 17.92
N GLN A 14 39.60 22.07 17.04
CA GLN A 14 39.14 22.65 15.79
C GLN A 14 37.69 23.08 15.95
N LYS A 15 37.45 24.39 15.84
CA LYS A 15 36.10 24.95 16.00
C LYS A 15 35.27 24.60 14.77
N VAL A 16 34.27 23.74 14.95
CA VAL A 16 33.32 23.36 13.90
C VAL A 16 32.24 24.45 13.75
N THR A 17 31.99 24.88 12.51
CA THR A 17 30.95 25.87 12.15
C THR A 17 29.54 25.34 12.44
N LEU A 18 28.60 26.23 12.76
CA LEU A 18 27.20 25.87 13.04
C LEU A 18 26.54 25.13 11.87
N GLU A 19 26.77 25.59 10.64
CA GLU A 19 26.24 24.97 9.41
C GLU A 19 26.63 23.50 9.30
N THR A 20 27.90 23.17 9.55
CA THR A 20 28.38 21.79 9.55
C THR A 20 27.68 20.93 10.61
N LYS A 21 27.41 21.50 11.80
CA LYS A 21 26.67 20.79 12.86
C LYS A 21 25.25 20.46 12.41
N LEU A 22 24.56 21.43 11.82
CA LEU A 22 23.20 21.26 11.30
C LEU A 22 23.16 20.22 10.17
N LEU A 23 24.09 20.29 9.23
CA LEU A 23 24.21 19.34 8.12
C LEU A 23 24.46 17.91 8.60
N VAL A 24 25.38 17.73 9.56
CA VAL A 24 25.67 16.40 10.14
C VAL A 24 24.43 15.84 10.85
N VAL A 25 23.70 16.68 11.58
CA VAL A 25 22.46 16.28 12.26
C VAL A 25 21.40 15.89 11.23
N ASP A 26 21.17 16.69 10.20
CA ASP A 26 20.19 16.42 9.15
C ASP A 26 20.46 15.08 8.42
N GLN A 27 21.70 14.82 8.02
CA GLN A 27 22.09 13.56 7.37
C GLN A 27 21.86 12.33 8.26
N ILE A 28 22.09 12.46 9.57
CA ILE A 28 21.83 11.36 10.51
C ILE A 28 20.33 11.15 10.71
N VAL A 29 19.57 12.24 10.81
CA VAL A 29 18.13 12.23 11.03
C VAL A 29 17.39 11.65 9.82
N ASN A 30 17.81 12.01 8.62
CA ASN A 30 17.26 11.51 7.37
C ASN A 30 17.68 10.06 7.07
N GLY A 31 18.47 9.42 7.94
CA GLY A 31 18.89 8.02 7.81
C GLY A 31 19.99 7.80 6.76
N GLN A 32 20.56 8.88 6.19
CA GLN A 32 21.62 8.79 5.18
C GLN A 32 22.96 8.34 5.81
N LEU A 33 23.21 8.72 7.07
CA LEU A 33 24.43 8.36 7.79
C LEU A 33 24.11 7.81 9.18
N SER A 34 24.82 6.73 9.57
CA SER A 34 24.82 6.32 10.98
C SER A 34 25.74 7.22 11.80
N ARG A 35 25.49 7.33 13.11
CA ARG A 35 26.37 8.06 14.06
C ARG A 35 27.84 7.60 13.99
N LYS A 36 28.08 6.31 13.74
CA LYS A 36 29.42 5.73 13.63
C LYS A 36 30.10 6.17 12.34
N VAL A 37 29.36 6.17 11.23
CA VAL A 37 29.88 6.61 9.92
C VAL A 37 30.13 8.11 9.93
N ALA A 38 29.20 8.92 10.46
CA ALA A 38 29.38 10.36 10.60
C ALA A 38 30.60 10.72 11.47
N SER A 39 30.82 10.00 12.57
CA SER A 39 32.00 10.19 13.43
C SER A 39 33.31 9.98 12.69
N LYS A 40 33.38 8.98 11.80
CA LYS A 40 34.55 8.74 10.96
C LYS A 40 34.68 9.78 9.84
N LYS A 41 33.57 10.12 9.19
CA LYS A 41 33.54 11.02 8.01
C LYS A 41 33.95 12.45 8.35
N TYR A 42 33.48 12.96 9.49
CA TYR A 42 33.74 14.33 9.92
C TYR A 42 34.85 14.44 10.98
N ASP A 43 35.48 13.33 11.34
CA ASP A 43 36.48 13.22 12.43
C ASP A 43 35.99 13.82 13.77
N VAL A 44 34.69 13.71 14.03
CA VAL A 44 34.03 14.21 15.24
C VAL A 44 33.77 13.04 16.20
N PRO A 45 34.07 13.16 17.50
CA PRO A 45 33.73 12.13 18.47
C PRO A 45 32.23 11.80 18.49
N ARG A 46 31.90 10.52 18.66
CA ARG A 46 30.50 10.07 18.73
C ARG A 46 29.69 10.77 19.82
N THR A 47 30.33 11.12 20.93
CA THR A 47 29.72 11.87 22.04
C THR A 47 29.30 13.27 21.63
N THR A 48 30.15 13.97 20.87
CA THR A 48 29.86 15.29 20.31
C THR A 48 28.73 15.24 19.29
N ILE A 49 28.69 14.21 18.44
CA ILE A 49 27.56 14.00 17.51
C ILE A 49 26.26 13.73 18.29
N SER A 50 26.30 12.91 19.34
CA SER A 50 25.15 12.69 20.23
C SER A 50 24.68 13.98 20.90
N TYR A 51 25.60 14.85 21.29
CA TYR A 51 25.28 16.16 21.85
C TYR A 51 24.63 17.10 20.81
N TRP A 52 25.17 17.14 19.58
CA TRP A 52 24.56 17.90 18.48
C TRP A 52 23.17 17.40 18.13
N LEU A 53 22.98 16.08 18.07
CA LEU A 53 21.67 15.48 17.88
C LEU A 53 20.71 15.99 18.95
N ARG A 54 21.06 15.91 20.24
CA ARG A 54 20.18 16.36 21.33
C ARG A 54 19.76 17.84 21.21
N ILE A 55 20.64 18.71 20.74
CA ILE A 55 20.39 20.16 20.68
C ILE A 55 19.68 20.58 19.40
N TYR A 56 20.06 20.00 18.27
CA TYR A 56 19.60 20.43 16.95
C TYR A 56 18.52 19.49 16.36
N SER A 57 18.13 18.41 17.04
CA SER A 57 17.10 17.47 16.59
C SER A 57 15.69 18.05 16.53
N THR A 58 15.36 18.97 17.42
CA THR A 58 14.02 19.03 18.03
C THR A 58 12.93 19.67 17.17
N LEU A 59 13.28 20.52 16.20
CA LEU A 59 12.29 21.24 15.39
C LEU A 59 12.14 20.69 13.97
N ALA A 60 13.24 20.29 13.32
CA ALA A 60 13.20 19.73 11.97
C ALA A 60 12.61 18.30 11.95
N GLN A 61 12.89 17.49 12.97
CA GLN A 61 12.39 16.11 13.07
C GLN A 61 10.87 16.02 13.22
N GLN A 62 10.27 16.91 14.02
CA GLN A 62 8.82 16.92 14.22
C GLN A 62 8.10 17.28 12.91
N LYS A 63 8.61 18.25 12.15
CA LYS A 63 8.02 18.64 10.86
C LYS A 63 8.16 17.55 9.80
N ILE A 64 9.33 16.91 9.68
CA ILE A 64 9.58 15.86 8.68
C ILE A 64 8.80 14.58 9.01
N GLY A 65 8.76 14.16 10.29
CA GLY A 65 7.98 13.00 10.72
C GLY A 65 6.48 13.18 10.51
N MET A 66 5.94 14.37 10.83
CA MET A 66 4.55 14.71 10.55
C MET A 66 4.25 14.73 9.04
N SER A 67 5.14 15.29 8.22
CA SER A 67 4.99 15.33 6.77
C SER A 67 5.00 13.94 6.12
N LYS A 68 5.90 13.05 6.55
CA LYS A 68 5.95 11.66 6.05
C LYS A 68 4.69 10.87 6.43
N ASN A 69 4.20 11.04 7.66
CA ASN A 69 2.97 10.36 8.09
C ASN A 69 1.74 10.85 7.32
N GLN A 70 1.68 12.15 7.00
CA GLN A 70 0.62 12.70 6.16
C GLN A 70 0.69 12.18 4.72
N GLU A 71 1.89 12.08 4.15
CA GLU A 71 2.08 11.50 2.82
C GLU A 71 1.70 10.02 2.79
N ILE A 72 2.11 9.24 3.81
CA ILE A 72 1.70 7.85 3.96
C ILE A 72 0.17 7.73 4.06
N LYS A 73 -0.50 8.61 4.81
CA LYS A 73 -1.95 8.62 4.91
C LYS A 73 -2.60 8.87 3.54
N LYS A 74 -2.17 9.91 2.82
CA LYS A 74 -2.68 10.22 1.47
C LYS A 74 -2.44 9.10 0.47
N LEU A 75 -1.26 8.46 0.51
CA LEU A 75 -0.94 7.34 -0.36
C LEU A 75 -1.82 6.12 -0.07
N LYS A 76 -2.14 5.86 1.20
CA LYS A 76 -3.06 4.78 1.59
C LYS A 76 -4.48 5.06 1.13
N GLU A 77 -5.00 6.26 1.35
CA GLU A 77 -6.33 6.69 0.88
C GLU A 77 -6.43 6.53 -0.65
N LYS A 78 -5.41 6.97 -1.38
CA LYS A 78 -5.36 6.81 -2.85
C LYS A 78 -5.31 5.34 -3.29
N ILE A 79 -4.61 4.47 -2.56
CA ILE A 79 -4.57 3.03 -2.88
C ILE A 79 -5.95 2.42 -2.67
N GLU A 80 -6.63 2.74 -1.58
CA GLU A 80 -7.98 2.26 -1.29
C GLU A 80 -9.00 2.71 -2.36
N GLU A 81 -8.95 3.97 -2.77
CA GLU A 81 -9.77 4.48 -3.88
C GLU A 81 -9.50 3.72 -5.20
N LEU A 82 -8.22 3.49 -5.53
CA LEU A 82 -7.84 2.76 -6.75
C LEU A 82 -8.24 1.28 -6.69
N GLU A 83 -8.16 0.65 -5.53
CA GLU A 83 -8.60 -0.73 -5.30
C GLU A 83 -10.11 -0.87 -5.52
N PHE A 84 -10.90 0.09 -5.01
CA PHE A 84 -12.35 0.11 -5.26
C PHE A 84 -12.69 0.28 -6.74
N VAL A 85 -12.07 1.25 -7.42
CA VAL A 85 -12.29 1.48 -8.87
C VAL A 85 -11.92 0.24 -9.68
N LYS A 86 -10.79 -0.41 -9.34
CA LYS A 86 -10.35 -1.64 -9.99
C LYS A 86 -11.38 -2.75 -9.80
N ASP A 87 -11.85 -2.97 -8.58
CA ASP A 87 -12.81 -4.04 -8.26
C ASP A 87 -14.12 -3.87 -9.04
N PHE A 88 -14.64 -2.64 -9.06
CA PHE A 88 -15.83 -2.25 -9.81
C PHE A 88 -15.66 -2.43 -11.33
N GLN A 89 -14.50 -2.03 -11.88
CA GLN A 89 -14.20 -2.25 -13.31
C GLN A 89 -14.14 -3.74 -13.66
N GLN A 90 -13.57 -4.57 -12.78
CA GLN A 90 -13.51 -6.02 -13.00
C GLN A 90 -14.90 -6.65 -13.02
N ASP A 91 -15.82 -6.17 -12.19
CA ASP A 91 -17.22 -6.60 -12.20
C ASP A 91 -17.92 -6.27 -13.51
N ILE A 92 -17.80 -5.02 -13.97
CA ILE A 92 -18.36 -4.60 -15.27
C ILE A 92 -17.77 -5.43 -16.41
N ILE A 93 -16.46 -5.68 -16.40
CA ILE A 93 -15.82 -6.49 -17.44
C ILE A 93 -16.36 -7.92 -17.39
N ALA A 94 -16.46 -8.55 -16.22
CA ALA A 94 -16.98 -9.90 -16.08
C ALA A 94 -18.42 -10.02 -16.63
N ASP A 95 -19.29 -9.04 -16.33
CA ASP A 95 -20.66 -8.97 -16.86
C ASP A 95 -20.67 -8.76 -18.38
N MET A 96 -19.86 -7.84 -18.89
CA MET A 96 -19.76 -7.56 -20.31
C MET A 96 -19.27 -8.79 -21.09
N GLU A 97 -18.28 -9.52 -20.59
CA GLU A 97 -17.79 -10.76 -21.20
C GLU A 97 -18.83 -11.89 -21.13
N LEU A 98 -19.68 -11.90 -20.11
CA LEU A 98 -20.76 -12.87 -19.97
C LEU A 98 -21.89 -12.60 -20.98
N ILE A 99 -22.25 -11.32 -21.17
CA ILE A 99 -23.28 -10.89 -22.13
C ILE A 99 -22.82 -11.10 -23.57
N THR A 100 -21.58 -10.71 -23.89
CA THR A 100 -21.06 -10.74 -25.26
C THR A 100 -20.46 -12.09 -25.65
N GLY A 101 -20.11 -12.94 -24.67
CA GLY A 101 -19.43 -14.21 -24.89
C GLY A 101 -17.96 -14.07 -25.34
N MET A 102 -17.39 -12.88 -25.29
CA MET A 102 -16.01 -12.60 -25.71
C MET A 102 -15.08 -12.50 -24.51
N ASP A 103 -14.01 -13.30 -24.47
CA ASP A 103 -12.98 -13.23 -23.43
C ASP A 103 -11.88 -12.22 -23.79
N MET A 104 -12.14 -10.93 -23.56
CA MET A 104 -11.25 -9.82 -23.89
C MET A 104 -10.15 -9.62 -22.84
N ALA A 105 -10.44 -9.89 -21.57
CA ALA A 105 -9.53 -9.73 -20.44
C ALA A 105 -8.25 -10.56 -20.62
N LYS A 106 -8.35 -11.78 -21.16
CA LYS A 106 -7.18 -12.66 -21.38
C LYS A 106 -6.21 -12.13 -22.45
N LYS A 107 -6.73 -11.36 -23.40
CA LYS A 107 -5.95 -10.81 -24.52
C LYS A 107 -5.33 -9.46 -24.19
N SER A 108 -6.04 -8.64 -23.42
CA SER A 108 -5.68 -7.24 -23.20
C SER A 108 -5.04 -6.95 -21.84
N LEU A 109 -5.23 -7.82 -20.84
CA LEU A 109 -4.78 -7.57 -19.47
C LEU A 109 -3.64 -8.50 -19.04
N PRO A 110 -2.80 -8.05 -18.08
CA PRO A 110 -1.82 -8.90 -17.42
C PRO A 110 -2.43 -10.20 -16.86
N LYS A 111 -1.65 -11.29 -16.90
CA LYS A 111 -2.10 -12.64 -16.50
C LYS A 111 -2.74 -12.71 -15.10
N THR A 112 -2.31 -11.84 -14.18
CA THR A 112 -2.87 -11.78 -12.81
C THR A 112 -4.29 -11.23 -12.81
N LEU A 113 -4.53 -10.09 -13.47
CA LEU A 113 -5.84 -9.44 -13.56
C LEU A 113 -6.83 -10.25 -14.39
N ALA A 114 -6.36 -10.85 -15.49
CA ALA A 114 -7.19 -11.73 -16.32
C ALA A 114 -7.74 -12.92 -15.52
N LYS A 115 -6.90 -13.56 -14.68
CA LYS A 115 -7.32 -14.67 -13.82
C LYS A 115 -8.33 -14.25 -12.75
N GLU A 116 -8.21 -13.02 -12.23
CA GLU A 116 -9.14 -12.47 -11.24
C GLU A 116 -10.54 -12.25 -11.86
N ILE A 117 -10.59 -11.67 -13.05
CA ILE A 117 -11.84 -11.47 -13.81
C ILE A 117 -12.48 -12.81 -14.18
N GLU A 118 -11.70 -13.80 -14.62
CA GLU A 118 -12.21 -15.15 -14.91
C GLU A 118 -12.85 -15.81 -13.68
N ARG A 119 -12.31 -15.57 -12.48
CA ARG A 119 -12.90 -16.07 -11.23
C ARG A 119 -14.24 -15.37 -10.95
N LYS A 120 -14.26 -14.04 -11.00
CA LYS A 120 -15.50 -13.26 -10.83
C LYS A 120 -16.60 -13.70 -11.80
N LYS A 121 -16.25 -13.90 -13.08
CA LYS A 121 -17.17 -14.42 -14.10
C LYS A 121 -17.74 -15.79 -13.73
N LYS A 122 -16.89 -16.73 -13.27
CA LYS A 122 -17.35 -18.06 -12.83
C LYS A 122 -18.27 -18.01 -11.62
N ASP A 123 -18.01 -17.12 -10.69
CA ASP A 123 -18.83 -16.99 -9.48
C ASP A 123 -20.20 -16.40 -9.81
N ARG A 124 -20.28 -15.42 -10.72
CA ARG A 124 -21.57 -14.90 -11.24
C ARG A 124 -22.40 -15.95 -11.98
N ILE A 125 -21.75 -16.83 -12.76
CA ILE A 125 -22.45 -17.95 -13.43
C ILE A 125 -23.07 -18.90 -12.40
N LYS A 126 -22.37 -19.21 -11.30
CA LYS A 126 -22.90 -20.08 -10.23
C LYS A 126 -24.08 -19.43 -9.52
N GLU A 127 -24.00 -18.12 -9.26
CA GLU A 127 -25.07 -17.36 -8.62
C GLU A 127 -26.33 -17.30 -9.49
N ASN A 128 -26.20 -16.94 -10.77
CA ASN A 128 -27.31 -16.88 -11.71
C ASN A 128 -27.96 -18.26 -11.94
N GLY A 129 -27.16 -19.33 -12.04
CA GLY A 129 -27.67 -20.70 -12.17
C GLY A 129 -28.42 -21.19 -10.92
N SER A 130 -28.13 -20.63 -9.73
CA SER A 130 -28.88 -20.94 -8.50
C SER A 130 -30.21 -20.18 -8.43
N MET A 131 -30.30 -18.98 -9.01
CA MET A 131 -31.54 -18.20 -9.07
C MET A 131 -32.59 -18.84 -10.00
N ASP A 132 -32.17 -19.42 -11.13
CA ASP A 132 -33.08 -20.11 -12.05
C ASP A 132 -33.78 -21.33 -11.40
N VAL A 133 -33.06 -22.05 -10.53
CA VAL A 133 -33.61 -23.20 -9.78
C VAL A 133 -34.65 -22.75 -8.76
N LEU A 134 -34.41 -21.64 -8.04
CA LEU A 134 -35.34 -21.07 -7.06
C LEU A 134 -36.56 -20.40 -7.72
N GLY A 135 -36.38 -19.76 -8.89
CA GLY A 135 -37.47 -19.19 -9.69
C GLY A 135 -38.43 -20.24 -10.24
N SER A 136 -37.94 -21.46 -10.50
CA SER A 136 -38.76 -22.58 -10.96
C SER A 136 -39.72 -23.14 -9.89
N LEU A 137 -39.44 -22.91 -8.61
CA LEU A 137 -40.25 -23.43 -7.49
C LEU A 137 -41.50 -22.58 -7.18
N ASN A 138 -41.55 -21.34 -7.69
CA ASN A 138 -42.64 -20.39 -7.43
C ASN A 138 -43.60 -20.20 -8.62
N LYS A 139 -43.84 -21.26 -9.41
CA LYS A 139 -44.85 -21.22 -10.49
C LYS A 139 -46.24 -21.51 -9.88
N PRO A 140 -47.20 -20.57 -9.89
CA PRO A 140 -48.54 -20.86 -9.41
C PRO A 140 -49.17 -21.94 -10.30
N SER A 141 -49.50 -23.08 -9.72
CA SER A 141 -50.25 -24.16 -10.38
C SER A 141 -51.63 -23.62 -10.75
N THR A 142 -51.83 -23.21 -12.00
CA THR A 142 -53.16 -22.95 -12.55
C THR A 142 -53.85 -24.30 -12.72
N ASN A 143 -54.56 -24.74 -11.69
CA ASN A 143 -55.48 -25.87 -11.80
C ASN A 143 -56.61 -25.48 -12.77
N ASP A 144 -56.64 -26.14 -13.91
CA ASP A 144 -57.61 -25.94 -14.98
C ASP A 144 -59.06 -26.12 -14.49
N LEU A 145 -59.82 -25.03 -14.44
CA LEU A 145 -61.28 -25.07 -14.28
C LEU A 145 -61.91 -25.48 -15.62
N LYS A 146 -62.41 -26.71 -15.68
CA LYS A 146 -63.17 -27.24 -16.82
C LYS A 146 -64.38 -26.34 -17.15
N PRO A 147 -64.65 -26.01 -18.42
CA PRO A 147 -65.85 -25.29 -18.81
C PRO A 147 -67.05 -26.24 -18.83
N ASN A 148 -68.02 -26.01 -17.95
CA ASN A 148 -69.30 -26.71 -17.96
C ASN A 148 -70.17 -26.18 -19.11
N LYS A 149 -70.29 -26.95 -20.20
CA LYS A 149 -71.27 -26.71 -21.26
C LYS A 149 -72.54 -27.47 -20.92
N ASN A 150 -73.60 -26.76 -20.54
CA ASN A 150 -74.96 -27.28 -20.65
C ASN A 150 -75.78 -26.34 -21.54
N ASN A 151 -76.16 -26.86 -22.70
CA ASN A 151 -77.14 -26.31 -23.61
C ASN A 151 -78.52 -26.90 -23.28
N LYS A 152 -79.54 -26.05 -23.42
CA LYS A 152 -80.99 -26.33 -23.56
C LYS A 152 -81.81 -26.53 -22.28
#